data_AF-A0A4R5VWK5-F1
#
_entry.id   AF-A0A4R5VWK5-F1
#
_cell.length_a   1.000
_cell.length_b   1.000
_cell.length_c   1.000
_cell.angle_alpha   90.00
_cell.angle_beta   90.00
_cell.angle_gamma   90.00
#
_symmetry.space_group_name_H-M   'P 1'
#
loop_
_entity.id
_entity.type
_entity.pdbx_description
1 polymer ?
#
loop_
_entity_poly.entity_id
_entity_poly.type
_entity_poly.pdbx_seq_one_letter_code
_entity_poly.pdbx_strand_id
1 'polypeptide(L)'
;MSKPSSTITFNMIKLVGCLILIFGTLTGCFHPNKTISWKEEVQLSNGKVIVVECSTESRNVYDGNSMGWLLVHDSIKTVFPPSGAEVRWVGSLMPLALDMSANGEIYLVAIAQTSQAMEEYSTTSGYAAFKFTGNGSWTRIPVESVPKEIVPNMLLQLPEDLSKTVNLLTKEKLNSNPRFDRSYRGWLPKSP
;
A
#
# COMPACT_ATOMS: atom_id res chain seq x y z
N MET A 1 -51.52 51.00 14.24
CA MET A 1 -50.79 50.15 13.29
C MET A 1 -49.37 50.67 13.16
N SER A 2 -48.40 50.07 13.87
CA SER A 2 -47.00 50.47 13.84
C SER A 2 -46.24 49.69 12.77
N LYS A 3 -45.48 50.38 11.92
CA LYS A 3 -44.56 49.76 10.95
C LYS A 3 -43.40 49.11 11.70
N PRO A 4 -42.99 47.87 11.37
CA PRO A 4 -41.79 47.29 11.94
C PRO A 4 -40.55 48.03 11.41
N SER A 5 -39.64 48.33 12.34
CA SER A 5 -38.36 48.99 12.10
C SER A 5 -37.43 48.10 11.28
N SER A 6 -37.20 48.49 10.02
CA SER A 6 -36.40 47.77 9.02
C SER A 6 -34.89 47.82 9.25
N THR A 7 -34.43 48.47 10.34
CA THR A 7 -33.00 48.70 10.58
C THR A 7 -32.34 47.54 11.34
N ILE A 8 -33.09 46.73 12.09
CA ILE A 8 -32.54 45.65 12.93
C ILE A 8 -32.19 44.40 12.10
N THR A 9 -32.94 44.11 11.03
CA THR A 9 -32.74 42.94 10.17
C THR A 9 -31.47 43.01 9.32
N PHE A 10 -31.00 44.21 8.98
CA PHE A 10 -29.84 44.38 8.09
C PHE A 10 -28.48 44.06 8.76
N ASN A 11 -28.37 44.26 10.08
CA ASN A 11 -27.14 43.98 10.83
C ASN A 11 -26.96 42.49 11.15
N MET A 12 -28.05 41.74 11.31
CA MET A 12 -27.99 40.30 11.59
C MET A 12 -27.52 39.48 10.38
N ILE A 13 -27.91 39.89 9.16
CA ILE A 13 -27.49 39.25 7.90
C ILE A 13 -25.99 39.43 7.65
N LYS A 14 -25.43 40.61 7.98
CA LYS A 14 -23.97 40.85 7.87
C LYS A 14 -23.17 40.01 8.87
N LEU A 15 -23.69 39.79 10.07
CA LEU A 15 -23.02 39.01 11.11
C LEU A 15 -22.99 37.50 10.77
N VAL A 16 -24.10 36.96 10.23
CA VAL A 16 -24.19 35.57 9.76
C VAL A 16 -23.33 35.36 8.51
N GLY A 17 -23.30 36.33 7.59
CA GLY A 17 -22.44 36.29 6.40
C GLY A 17 -20.94 36.24 6.73
N CYS A 18 -20.48 37.02 7.72
CA CYS A 18 -19.10 36.96 8.19
C CYS A 18 -18.75 35.64 8.90
N LEU A 19 -19.69 35.04 9.65
CA LEU A 19 -19.45 33.76 10.32
C LEU A 19 -19.24 32.62 9.32
N ILE A 20 -20.03 32.58 8.23
CA ILE A 20 -19.93 31.54 7.19
C ILE A 20 -18.60 31.65 6.42
N LEU A 21 -18.06 32.87 6.22
CA LEU A 21 -16.74 33.09 5.61
C LEU A 21 -15.58 32.63 6.50
N ILE A 22 -15.70 32.74 7.83
CA ILE A 22 -14.68 32.27 8.77
C ILE A 22 -14.70 30.73 8.89
N PHE A 23 -15.87 30.10 8.91
CA PHE A 23 -15.96 28.63 8.92
C PHE A 23 -15.63 27.99 7.56
N GLY A 24 -15.87 28.69 6.45
CA GLY A 24 -15.55 28.21 5.10
C GLY A 24 -14.06 28.21 4.74
N THR A 25 -13.21 28.89 5.53
CA THR A 25 -11.74 28.93 5.31
C THR A 25 -10.97 27.96 6.20
N LEU A 26 -11.60 27.37 7.22
CA LEU A 26 -10.98 26.36 8.11
C LEU A 26 -11.05 24.93 7.56
N THR A 27 -11.71 24.69 6.43
CA THR A 27 -11.72 23.38 5.73
C THR A 27 -10.54 23.20 4.78
N GLY A 28 -9.57 24.12 4.79
CA GLY A 28 -8.34 24.07 4.02
C GLY A 28 -7.36 22.99 4.49
N CYS A 29 -7.45 21.82 3.87
CA CYS A 29 -6.32 20.93 3.56
C CYS A 29 -5.40 20.46 4.70
N PHE A 30 -5.94 19.88 5.78
CA PHE A 30 -5.20 18.80 6.42
C PHE A 30 -5.36 17.55 5.53
N HIS A 31 -4.36 17.26 4.70
CA HIS A 31 -4.20 15.91 4.13
C HIS A 31 -3.34 15.12 5.13
N PRO A 32 -3.92 14.40 6.10
CA PRO A 32 -3.15 13.61 7.07
C PRO A 32 -2.39 12.46 6.41
N ASN A 33 -2.75 12.11 5.17
CA ASN A 33 -2.26 10.93 4.48
C ASN A 33 -1.37 11.31 3.29
N LYS A 34 -0.24 10.62 3.18
CA LYS A 34 0.69 10.64 2.06
C LYS A 34 0.44 9.39 1.21
N THR A 35 0.18 9.58 -0.07
CA THR A 35 0.08 8.50 -1.05
C THR A 35 1.27 8.54 -2.01
N ILE A 36 1.97 7.42 -2.16
CA ILE A 36 3.05 7.24 -3.12
C ILE A 36 2.64 6.13 -4.07
N SER A 37 2.77 6.35 -5.37
CA SER A 37 2.49 5.31 -6.38
C SER A 37 3.64 5.19 -7.37
N TRP A 38 3.95 3.95 -7.74
CA TRP A 38 4.99 3.61 -8.70
C TRP A 38 4.60 2.39 -9.52
N LYS A 39 5.38 2.11 -10.57
CA LYS A 39 5.35 0.86 -11.31
C LYS A 39 6.66 0.16 -11.09
N GLU A 40 6.63 -1.16 -10.92
CA GLU A 40 7.86 -1.95 -10.89
C GLU A 40 7.77 -3.17 -11.79
N GLU A 41 8.91 -3.53 -12.38
CA GLU A 41 9.07 -4.80 -13.05
C GLU A 41 9.27 -5.91 -12.02
N VAL A 42 8.54 -6.99 -12.21
CA VAL A 42 8.60 -8.20 -11.40
C VAL A 42 8.92 -9.36 -12.32
N GLN A 43 10.03 -10.05 -12.06
CA GLN A 43 10.35 -11.30 -12.71
C GLN A 43 9.65 -12.43 -11.96
N LEU A 44 8.79 -13.14 -12.68
CA LEU A 44 8.09 -14.32 -12.19
C LEU A 44 9.03 -15.53 -12.18
N SER A 45 8.70 -16.53 -11.36
CA SER A 45 9.41 -17.81 -11.28
C SER A 45 9.50 -18.54 -12.62
N ASN A 46 8.55 -18.30 -13.52
CA ASN A 46 8.55 -18.83 -14.88
C ASN A 46 9.42 -18.04 -15.89
N GLY A 47 10.19 -17.05 -15.39
CA GLY A 47 11.10 -16.22 -16.18
C GLY A 47 10.44 -15.06 -16.93
N LYS A 48 9.11 -14.97 -16.96
CA LYS A 48 8.41 -13.83 -17.56
C LYS A 48 8.54 -12.60 -16.68
N VAL A 49 8.49 -11.43 -17.31
CA VAL A 49 8.48 -10.14 -16.62
C VAL A 49 7.09 -9.53 -16.75
N ILE A 50 6.54 -9.08 -15.63
CA ILE A 50 5.31 -8.30 -15.57
C ILE A 50 5.60 -6.91 -15.00
N VAL A 51 4.70 -5.96 -15.27
CA VAL A 51 4.71 -4.64 -14.64
C VAL A 51 3.59 -4.59 -13.62
N VAL A 52 3.93 -4.28 -12.38
CA VAL A 52 2.99 -4.13 -11.27
C VAL A 52 2.85 -2.66 -10.96
N GLU A 53 1.61 -2.15 -10.94
CA GLU A 53 1.28 -0.83 -10.42
C GLU A 53 1.11 -0.95 -8.91
N CYS A 54 1.91 -0.23 -8.15
CA CYS A 54 1.93 -0.25 -6.69
C CYS A 54 1.50 1.11 -6.16
N SER A 55 0.80 1.14 -5.02
CA SER A 55 0.51 2.38 -4.29
C SER A 55 0.46 2.14 -2.79
N THR A 56 1.14 3.00 -2.05
CA THR A 56 1.22 3.01 -0.59
C THR A 56 0.55 4.26 -0.05
N GLU A 57 -0.42 4.08 0.83
CA GLU A 57 -0.97 5.14 1.66
C GLU A 57 -0.42 5.04 3.07
N SER A 58 0.11 6.15 3.57
CA SER A 58 0.61 6.28 4.94
C SER A 58 0.01 7.50 5.61
N ARG A 59 -0.28 7.40 6.90
CA ARG A 59 -0.73 8.52 7.71
C ARG A 59 0.41 9.06 8.55
N ASN A 60 0.39 10.37 8.78
CA ASN A 60 1.36 10.99 9.67
C ASN A 60 1.06 10.63 11.13
N VAL A 61 2.07 10.23 11.90
CA VAL A 61 1.94 9.86 13.32
C VAL A 61 3.06 10.48 14.15
N TYR A 62 2.75 10.82 15.41
CA TYR A 62 3.74 11.25 16.40
C TYR A 62 4.01 10.11 17.37
N ASP A 63 5.27 9.74 17.56
CA ASP A 63 5.69 8.64 18.44
C ASP A 63 6.12 9.11 19.85
N GLY A 64 5.96 10.40 20.16
CA GLY A 64 6.45 11.01 21.40
C GLY A 64 7.79 11.72 21.26
N ASN A 65 8.52 11.51 20.15
CA ASN A 65 9.82 12.14 19.89
C ASN A 65 9.87 12.82 18.52
N SER A 66 9.24 12.24 17.50
CA SER A 66 9.31 12.70 16.12
C SER A 66 8.03 12.42 15.35
N MET A 67 7.86 13.12 14.23
CA MET A 67 6.81 12.82 13.25
C MET A 67 7.32 11.74 12.30
N GLY A 68 6.51 10.71 12.10
CA GLY A 68 6.78 9.60 11.19
C GLY A 68 5.59 9.29 10.28
N TRP A 69 5.78 8.30 9.41
CA TRP A 69 4.74 7.80 8.52
C TRP A 69 4.38 6.37 8.92
N LEU A 70 3.11 6.14 9.23
CA LEU A 70 2.58 4.82 9.52
C LEU A 70 1.79 4.31 8.31
N LEU A 71 2.10 3.10 7.86
CA LEU A 71 1.36 2.43 6.79
C LEU A 71 -0.13 2.34 7.15
N VAL A 72 -1.00 2.70 6.20
CA VAL A 72 -2.45 2.50 6.29
C VAL A 72 -2.84 1.34 5.39
N HIS A 73 -2.49 1.42 4.11
CA HIS A 73 -2.70 0.34 3.15
C HIS A 73 -1.70 0.41 2.00
N ASP A 74 -1.39 -0.75 1.45
CA ASP A 74 -0.77 -0.90 0.15
C ASP A 74 -1.76 -1.50 -0.83
N SER A 75 -1.51 -1.25 -2.11
CA SER A 75 -2.27 -1.83 -3.20
C SER A 75 -1.37 -2.19 -4.35
N ILE A 76 -1.74 -3.26 -5.05
CA ILE A 76 -1.11 -3.70 -6.28
C ILE A 76 -2.15 -3.94 -7.36
N LYS A 77 -1.76 -3.72 -8.61
CA LYS A 77 -2.52 -4.07 -9.80
C LYS A 77 -1.60 -4.53 -10.90
N THR A 78 -1.94 -5.64 -11.55
CA THR A 78 -1.18 -6.15 -12.70
C THR A 78 -2.03 -7.07 -13.58
N VAL A 79 -1.47 -7.50 -14.70
CA VAL A 79 -2.06 -8.47 -15.63
C VAL A 79 -1.08 -9.62 -15.84
N PHE A 80 -1.50 -10.85 -15.58
CA PHE A 80 -0.65 -12.03 -15.66
C PHE A 80 -0.65 -12.72 -17.03
N PRO A 81 0.51 -12.92 -17.68
CA PRO A 81 0.62 -13.67 -18.92
C PRO A 81 0.67 -15.20 -18.70
N PRO A 82 0.13 -16.03 -19.61
CA PRO A 82 -0.57 -15.67 -20.85
C PRO A 82 -2.08 -15.47 -20.65
N SER A 83 -2.60 -15.77 -19.46
CA SER A 83 -4.05 -15.78 -19.19
C SER A 83 -4.74 -14.43 -19.41
N GLY A 84 -3.99 -13.32 -19.31
CA GLY A 84 -4.57 -11.99 -19.29
C GLY A 84 -5.36 -11.70 -18.00
N ALA A 85 -5.21 -12.53 -16.96
CA ALA A 85 -5.89 -12.34 -15.69
C ALA A 85 -5.45 -11.02 -15.05
N GLU A 86 -6.39 -10.10 -14.91
CA GLU A 86 -6.19 -8.87 -14.14
C GLU A 86 -6.30 -9.20 -12.65
N VAL A 87 -5.27 -8.82 -11.90
CA VAL A 87 -5.16 -9.08 -10.47
C VAL A 87 -5.04 -7.74 -9.76
N ARG A 88 -5.83 -7.59 -8.69
CA ARG A 88 -5.83 -6.41 -7.81
C ARG A 88 -5.82 -6.87 -6.37
N TRP A 89 -5.02 -6.22 -5.54
CA TRP A 89 -5.00 -6.46 -4.10
C TRP A 89 -4.89 -5.13 -3.37
N VAL A 90 -5.54 -5.04 -2.21
CA VAL A 90 -5.45 -3.91 -1.27
C VAL A 90 -5.46 -4.49 0.14
N GLY A 91 -4.59 -4.02 1.02
CA GLY A 91 -4.56 -4.44 2.42
C GLY A 91 -3.59 -3.64 3.27
N SER A 92 -3.61 -3.83 4.59
CA SER A 92 -2.72 -3.13 5.54
C SER A 92 -1.33 -3.78 5.69
N LEU A 93 -0.95 -4.64 4.73
CA LEU A 93 0.34 -5.32 4.64
C LEU A 93 1.16 -4.76 3.49
N MET A 94 2.48 -4.95 3.51
CA MET A 94 3.35 -4.60 2.39
C MET A 94 3.61 -5.81 1.48
N PRO A 95 3.25 -5.76 0.18
CA PRO A 95 3.56 -6.81 -0.78
C PRO A 95 5.07 -7.11 -0.86
N LEU A 96 5.44 -8.38 -0.69
CA LEU A 96 6.83 -8.86 -0.72
C LEU A 96 7.10 -9.73 -1.95
N ALA A 97 6.14 -10.59 -2.30
CA ALA A 97 6.24 -11.47 -3.44
C ALA A 97 4.89 -11.54 -4.17
N LEU A 98 4.91 -11.41 -5.48
CA LEU A 98 3.77 -11.65 -6.36
C LEU A 98 4.24 -12.55 -7.49
N ASP A 99 3.74 -13.78 -7.55
CA ASP A 99 4.25 -14.77 -8.50
C ASP A 99 3.19 -15.77 -8.97
N MET A 100 3.53 -16.52 -10.00
CA MET A 100 2.77 -17.62 -10.56
C MET A 100 3.59 -18.91 -10.45
N SER A 101 3.04 -19.90 -9.75
CA SER A 101 3.65 -21.23 -9.64
C SER A 101 3.60 -22.01 -10.94
N ALA A 102 4.30 -23.13 -11.00
CA ALA A 102 4.39 -23.97 -12.20
C ALA A 102 3.03 -24.49 -12.72
N ASN A 103 2.03 -24.62 -11.84
CA ASN A 103 0.65 -25.03 -12.19
C ASN A 103 -0.25 -23.85 -12.62
N GLY A 104 0.29 -22.63 -12.72
CA GLY A 104 -0.45 -21.43 -13.15
C GLY A 104 -1.24 -20.72 -12.05
N GLU A 105 -1.08 -21.14 -10.79
CA GLU A 105 -1.75 -20.52 -9.65
C GLU A 105 -0.99 -19.25 -9.22
N ILE A 106 -1.72 -18.19 -8.90
CA ILE A 106 -1.13 -16.89 -8.55
C ILE A 106 -1.15 -16.71 -7.04
N TYR A 107 -0.01 -16.32 -6.49
CA TYR A 107 0.18 -16.11 -5.07
C TYR A 107 0.71 -14.72 -4.79
N LEU A 108 0.31 -14.19 -3.63
CA LEU A 108 0.82 -12.96 -3.05
C LEU A 108 1.28 -13.28 -1.63
N VAL A 109 2.47 -12.82 -1.28
CA VAL A 109 2.94 -12.80 0.11
C VAL A 109 3.26 -11.38 0.51
N ALA A 110 2.81 -11.01 1.70
CA ALA A 110 2.94 -9.66 2.23
C ALA A 110 3.40 -9.67 3.70
N ILE A 111 3.99 -8.56 4.15
CA ILE A 111 4.56 -8.38 5.50
C ILE A 111 3.71 -7.41 6.31
N ALA A 112 3.44 -7.77 7.56
CA ALA A 112 2.88 -6.88 8.57
C ALA A 112 3.99 -6.02 9.18
N GLN A 113 3.97 -4.72 8.89
CA GLN A 113 4.91 -3.74 9.48
C GLN A 113 4.41 -3.14 10.81
N THR A 114 3.16 -3.43 11.19
CA THR A 114 2.52 -2.85 12.37
C THR A 114 1.91 -3.95 13.21
N SER A 115 1.86 -3.76 14.54
CA SER A 115 1.18 -4.70 15.45
C SER A 115 -0.31 -4.82 15.11
N GLN A 116 -0.92 -3.73 14.65
CA GLN A 116 -2.30 -3.72 14.18
C GLN A 116 -2.49 -4.68 12.99
N ALA A 117 -1.60 -4.64 11.99
CA ALA A 117 -1.66 -5.55 10.86
C ALA A 117 -1.34 -7.00 11.27
N MET A 118 -0.43 -7.22 12.23
CA MET A 118 -0.18 -8.56 12.77
C MET A 118 -1.44 -9.15 13.44
N GLU A 119 -2.20 -8.32 14.16
CA GLU A 119 -3.47 -8.71 14.78
C GLU A 119 -4.57 -8.96 13.75
N GLU A 120 -4.78 -8.01 12.83
CA GLU A 120 -5.77 -8.07 11.74
C GLU A 120 -5.61 -9.35 10.92
N TYR A 121 -4.36 -9.68 10.58
CA TYR A 121 -4.02 -10.88 9.84
C TYR A 121 -3.56 -12.02 10.74
N SER A 122 -3.79 -11.99 12.05
CA SER A 122 -3.47 -13.07 13.01
C SER A 122 -2.15 -13.81 12.67
N THR A 123 -1.07 -13.07 12.45
CA THR A 123 0.23 -13.62 12.05
C THR A 123 1.26 -13.37 13.13
N THR A 124 1.95 -14.43 13.56
CA THR A 124 3.03 -14.36 14.55
C THR A 124 4.40 -14.21 13.90
N SER A 125 4.55 -14.66 12.65
CA SER A 125 5.79 -14.53 11.87
C SER A 125 5.94 -13.16 11.21
N GLY A 126 4.85 -12.38 11.16
CA GLY A 126 4.79 -11.11 10.43
C GLY A 126 4.49 -11.28 8.94
N TYR A 127 4.28 -12.51 8.46
CA TYR A 127 3.96 -12.79 7.06
C TYR A 127 2.51 -13.27 6.90
N ALA A 128 1.86 -12.89 5.81
CA ALA A 128 0.60 -13.46 5.39
C ALA A 128 0.66 -13.81 3.89
N ALA A 129 0.05 -14.94 3.54
CA ALA A 129 0.02 -15.44 2.18
C ALA A 129 -1.42 -15.52 1.66
N PHE A 130 -1.56 -15.27 0.37
CA PHE A 130 -2.83 -15.25 -0.34
C PHE A 130 -2.69 -16.00 -1.66
N LYS A 131 -3.75 -16.70 -2.04
CA LYS A 131 -3.91 -17.33 -3.34
C LYS A 131 -5.05 -16.66 -4.09
N PHE A 132 -4.82 -16.32 -5.35
CA PHE A 132 -5.84 -15.73 -6.21
C PHE A 132 -6.86 -16.80 -6.61
N THR A 133 -8.16 -16.49 -6.51
CA THR A 133 -9.24 -17.44 -6.79
C THR A 133 -9.79 -17.37 -8.21
N GLY A 134 -9.18 -16.58 -9.10
CA GLY A 134 -9.59 -16.45 -10.51
C GLY A 134 -10.79 -15.53 -10.75
N ASN A 135 -11.62 -15.29 -9.73
CA ASN A 135 -12.79 -14.40 -9.77
C ASN A 135 -12.50 -12.97 -9.27
N GLY A 136 -11.25 -12.52 -9.35
CA GLY A 136 -10.83 -11.20 -8.86
C GLY A 136 -10.65 -11.12 -7.34
N SER A 137 -10.76 -12.24 -6.61
CA SER A 137 -10.62 -12.28 -5.15
C SER A 137 -9.34 -13.01 -4.72
N TRP A 138 -8.97 -12.78 -3.46
CA TRP A 138 -7.85 -13.44 -2.79
C TRP A 138 -8.35 -14.25 -1.61
N THR A 139 -7.86 -15.46 -1.47
CA THR A 139 -8.09 -16.30 -0.29
C THR A 139 -6.81 -16.39 0.51
N ARG A 140 -6.90 -16.12 1.80
CA ARG A 140 -5.78 -16.29 2.73
C ARG A 140 -5.44 -17.78 2.86
N ILE A 141 -4.16 -18.11 2.84
CA ILE A 141 -3.63 -19.47 3.00
C ILE A 141 -2.52 -19.49 4.06
N PRO A 142 -2.20 -20.66 4.65
CA PRO A 142 -0.99 -20.83 5.44
C PRO A 142 0.25 -20.45 4.61
N VAL A 143 1.21 -19.79 5.25
CA VAL A 143 2.45 -19.33 4.58
C VAL A 143 3.28 -20.54 4.11
N GLU A 144 3.21 -21.64 4.84
CA GLU A 144 3.88 -22.92 4.56
C GLU A 144 3.30 -23.62 3.31
N SER A 145 2.10 -23.22 2.87
CA SER A 145 1.45 -23.73 1.66
C SER A 145 1.85 -22.95 0.41
N VAL A 146 2.65 -21.89 0.53
CA VAL A 146 3.18 -21.16 -0.64
C VAL A 146 4.25 -22.01 -1.32
N PRO A 147 4.18 -22.20 -2.65
CA PRO A 147 5.19 -22.94 -3.39
C PRO A 147 6.60 -22.36 -3.18
N LYS A 148 7.60 -23.22 -2.98
CA LYS A 148 8.97 -22.83 -2.58
C LYS A 148 9.71 -22.02 -3.65
N GLU A 149 9.29 -22.14 -4.91
CA GLU A 149 9.79 -21.33 -6.00
C GLU A 149 9.44 -19.85 -5.86
N ILE A 150 8.36 -19.52 -5.14
CA ILE A 150 7.91 -18.15 -4.95
C ILE A 150 8.80 -17.48 -3.91
N VAL A 151 9.59 -16.54 -4.40
CA VAL A 151 10.56 -15.78 -3.60
C VAL A 151 10.24 -14.28 -3.62
N PRO A 152 10.73 -13.52 -2.63
CA PRO A 152 10.64 -12.06 -2.63
C PRO A 152 11.08 -11.45 -3.96
N ASN A 153 10.17 -10.74 -4.61
CA ASN A 153 10.39 -10.16 -5.93
C ASN A 153 9.75 -8.77 -6.09
N MET A 154 9.19 -8.19 -5.02
CA MET A 154 8.62 -6.84 -4.99
C MET A 154 9.42 -5.90 -4.08
N LEU A 155 9.32 -4.60 -4.31
CA LEU A 155 9.90 -3.59 -3.41
C LEU A 155 8.95 -3.30 -2.25
N LEU A 156 9.48 -3.34 -1.03
CA LEU A 156 8.70 -2.96 0.15
C LEU A 156 8.50 -1.46 0.23
N GLN A 157 9.48 -0.67 -0.21
CA GLN A 157 9.39 0.79 -0.18
C GLN A 157 10.10 1.36 -1.41
N LEU A 158 9.51 2.39 -2.02
CA LEU A 158 10.17 3.18 -3.05
C LEU A 158 11.15 4.18 -2.38
N PRO A 159 12.46 4.11 -2.67
CA PRO A 159 13.40 5.16 -2.32
C PRO A 159 12.95 6.53 -2.87
N GLU A 160 13.12 7.59 -2.06
CA GLU A 160 12.60 8.93 -2.40
C GLU A 160 13.21 9.53 -3.67
N ASP A 161 14.42 9.08 -4.04
CA ASP A 161 15.18 9.56 -5.19
C ASP A 161 14.90 8.80 -6.49
N LEU A 162 14.06 7.76 -6.45
CA LEU A 162 13.78 6.95 -7.63
C LEU A 162 12.62 7.46 -8.48
N SER A 163 12.74 7.17 -9.78
CA SER A 163 11.67 7.40 -10.73
C SER A 163 10.43 6.58 -10.37
N LYS A 164 9.25 7.05 -10.82
CA LYS A 164 7.97 6.34 -10.65
C LYS A 164 7.92 4.98 -11.36
N THR A 165 8.95 4.61 -12.12
CA THR A 165 9.09 3.28 -12.73
C THR A 165 10.41 2.64 -12.30
N VAL A 166 10.36 1.45 -11.72
CA VAL A 166 11.53 0.70 -11.29
C VAL A 166 11.68 -0.58 -12.11
N ASN A 167 12.71 -0.65 -12.95
CA ASN A 167 13.02 -1.84 -13.75
C ASN A 167 13.87 -2.86 -12.97
N LEU A 168 14.03 -4.06 -13.53
CA LEU A 168 14.79 -5.15 -12.89
C LEU A 168 16.26 -4.76 -12.59
N LEU A 169 16.91 -4.01 -13.50
CA LEU A 169 18.29 -3.56 -13.31
C LEU A 169 18.41 -2.60 -12.11
N THR A 170 17.46 -1.69 -11.95
CA THR A 170 17.42 -0.79 -10.79
C THR A 170 17.18 -1.59 -9.50
N LYS A 171 16.32 -2.61 -9.53
CA LYS A 171 16.08 -3.49 -8.36
C LYS A 171 17.32 -4.30 -7.98
N GLU A 172 18.06 -4.82 -8.94
CA GLU A 172 19.32 -5.53 -8.68
C GLU A 172 20.34 -4.61 -7.99
N LYS A 173 20.47 -3.36 -8.46
CA LYS A 173 21.31 -2.36 -7.81
C LYS A 173 20.86 -2.07 -6.37
N LEU A 174 19.56 -1.90 -6.14
CA LEU A 174 19.01 -1.71 -4.79
C LEU A 174 19.28 -2.91 -3.88
N ASN A 175 19.09 -4.12 -4.39
CA ASN A 175 19.32 -5.36 -3.62
C ASN A 175 20.80 -5.62 -3.31
N SER A 176 21.71 -5.14 -4.16
CA SER A 176 23.15 -5.20 -3.89
C SER A 176 23.59 -4.28 -2.74
N ASN A 177 22.74 -3.32 -2.35
CA ASN A 177 23.03 -2.45 -1.21
C ASN A 177 22.70 -3.17 0.11
N PRO A 178 23.69 -3.40 0.99
CA PRO A 178 23.52 -4.18 2.23
C PRO A 178 22.54 -3.56 3.24
N ARG A 179 22.12 -2.30 3.03
CA ARG A 179 21.05 -1.66 3.81
C ARG A 179 19.67 -2.21 3.45
N PHE A 180 19.46 -2.61 2.20
CA PHE A 180 18.20 -3.17 1.73
C PHE A 180 18.14 -4.69 1.93
N ASP A 181 19.27 -5.39 1.75
CA ASP A 181 19.36 -6.85 1.74
C ASP A 181 18.77 -7.59 2.96
N ARG A 182 18.81 -6.98 4.16
CA ARG A 182 18.37 -7.63 5.41
C ARG A 182 16.85 -7.78 5.55
N SER A 183 16.06 -6.86 4.98
CA SER A 183 14.60 -6.84 5.18
C SER A 183 13.86 -7.80 4.25
N TYR A 184 14.45 -8.18 3.12
CA TYR A 184 13.79 -8.96 2.06
C TYR A 184 13.88 -10.48 2.27
N ARG A 185 14.94 -11.00 2.91
CA ARG A 185 15.29 -12.43 2.83
C ARG A 185 14.85 -13.30 4.03
N GLY A 186 14.13 -12.75 5.00
CA GLY A 186 13.80 -13.45 6.24
C GLY A 186 12.65 -14.47 6.17
N TRP A 187 11.83 -14.43 5.11
CA TRP A 187 10.61 -15.24 5.02
C TRP A 187 10.87 -16.72 4.71
N LEU A 188 11.86 -17.03 3.88
CA LEU A 188 12.08 -18.42 3.48
C LEU A 188 12.54 -19.24 4.71
N PRO A 189 11.88 -20.36 5.04
CA PRO A 189 12.40 -21.26 6.05
C PRO A 189 13.82 -21.63 5.65
N LYS A 190 14.77 -21.49 6.59
CA LYS A 190 16.13 -22.00 6.39
C LYS A 190 16.00 -23.47 6.01
N SER A 191 16.48 -23.83 4.81
CA SER A 191 16.65 -25.24 4.47
C SER A 191 17.41 -25.91 5.62
N PRO A 192 16.96 -27.08 6.10
CA PRO A 192 17.67 -27.83 7.14
C PRO A 192 19.10 -28.16 6.71
#